data_AF-A0A7C2WA46-F1
#
_entry.id   AF-A0A7C2WA46-F1
#
_cell.length_a   1.000
_cell.length_b   1.000
_cell.length_c   1.000
_cell.angle_alpha   90.00
_cell.angle_beta   90.00
_cell.angle_gamma   90.00
#
_symmetry.space_group_name_H-M   'P 1'
#
loop_
_entity.id
_entity.type
_entity.pdbx_description
1 polymer ?
#
loop_
_entity_poly.entity_id
_entity_poly.type
_entity_poly.pdbx_seq_one_letter_code
_entity_poly.pdbx_strand_id
1 'polypeptide(L)' 'MPLYIMLSTLTDDGMETLHEHPRRIKEVNQEVEKMGAKVLQQWAVLGPYDFVNLVEAPDNETIARVSVALGAR' A
#
# COMPACT_ATOMS: atom_id res chain seq x y z
N MET A 1 15.90 0.21 -9.27
CA MET A 1 15.01 -0.97 -9.19
C MET A 1 13.79 -0.71 -10.08
N PRO A 2 13.01 -1.72 -10.51
CA PRO A 2 11.77 -1.48 -11.24
C PRO A 2 10.73 -0.73 -10.40
N LEU A 3 9.87 0.01 -11.09
CA LEU A 3 8.76 0.76 -10.51
C LEU A 3 7.44 0.08 -10.84
N TYR A 4 6.58 -0.02 -9.83
CA TYR A 4 5.28 -0.65 -9.91
C TYR A 4 4.20 0.35 -9.52
N ILE A 5 3.09 0.29 -10.24
CA ILE A 5 1.84 0.93 -9.82
C ILE A 5 1.03 -0.12 -9.07
N MET A 6 0.72 0.15 -7.81
CA MET A 6 -0.13 -0.69 -6.99
C MET A 6 -1.40 0.08 -6.62
N LEU A 7 -2.53 -0.51 -6.99
CA LEU A 7 -3.86 -0.02 -6.64
C LEU A 7 -4.32 -0.77 -5.39
N SER A 8 -4.85 -0.05 -4.42
CA SER A 8 -5.35 -0.65 -3.19
C SER A 8 -6.70 -0.07 -2.81
N THR A 9 -7.56 -0.95 -2.31
CA THR A 9 -8.85 -0.63 -1.71
C THR A 9 -8.82 -1.12 -0.27
N LEU A 10 -9.29 -0.30 0.64
CA LEU A 10 -9.41 -0.62 2.05
C LEU A 10 -10.64 -1.51 2.27
N THR A 11 -10.52 -2.42 3.21
CA THR A 11 -11.66 -3.13 3.80
C THR A 11 -12.48 -2.16 4.66
N ASP A 12 -13.70 -2.53 5.03
CA ASP A 12 -14.54 -1.73 5.92
C ASP A 12 -13.82 -1.42 7.25
N ASP A 13 -13.19 -2.44 7.85
CA ASP A 13 -12.37 -2.32 9.06
C ASP A 13 -11.14 -1.42 8.82
N GLY A 14 -10.52 -1.52 7.63
CA GLY A 14 -9.40 -0.67 7.22
C GLY A 14 -9.78 0.81 7.11
N MET A 15 -10.98 1.09 6.61
CA MET A 15 -11.53 2.45 6.53
C MET A 15 -11.86 3.01 7.92
N GLU A 16 -12.47 2.22 8.80
CA GLU A 16 -12.75 2.64 10.18
C GLU A 16 -11.45 2.94 10.93
N THR A 17 -10.47 2.04 10.82
CA THR A 17 -9.13 2.23 11.41
C THR A 17 -8.47 3.49 10.88
N LEU A 18 -8.58 3.77 9.59
CA LEU A 18 -8.01 4.97 8.99
C LEU A 18 -8.69 6.25 9.51
N HIS A 19 -10.01 6.21 9.69
CA HIS A 19 -10.79 7.32 10.21
C HIS A 19 -10.39 7.64 11.66
N GLU A 20 -10.26 6.63 12.51
CA GLU A 20 -9.83 6.80 13.91
C GLU A 20 -8.34 7.15 14.03
N HIS A 21 -7.50 6.58 13.16
CA HIS A 21 -6.05 6.69 13.20
C HIS A 21 -5.46 7.10 11.84
N PRO A 22 -5.56 8.38 11.44
CA PRO A 22 -5.09 8.86 10.13
C PRO A 22 -3.59 8.62 9.87
N ARG A 23 -2.79 8.48 10.94
CA ARG A 23 -1.35 8.19 10.84
C ARG A 23 -1.04 6.76 10.41
N ARG A 24 -2.02 5.85 10.45
CA ARG A 24 -1.85 4.43 10.10
C ARG A 24 -1.34 4.23 8.67
N ILE A 25 -1.70 5.12 7.74
CA ILE A 25 -1.15 5.14 6.37
C ILE A 25 0.39 5.13 6.37
N LYS A 26 1.02 5.95 7.23
CA LYS A 26 2.48 6.04 7.28
C LYS A 26 3.12 4.79 7.87
N GLU A 27 2.42 4.11 8.78
CA GLU A 27 2.89 2.86 9.37
C GLU A 27 2.87 1.73 8.34
N VAL A 28 1.83 1.67 7.51
CA VAL A 28 1.77 0.72 6.39
C VAL A 28 2.98 0.88 5.47
N ASN A 29 3.40 2.11 5.17
CA ASN A 29 4.60 2.34 4.34
C ASN A 29 5.87 1.77 4.99
N GLN A 30 6.02 1.85 6.31
CA GLN A 30 7.16 1.26 7.01
C GLN A 30 7.12 -0.28 6.98
N GLU A 31 5.93 -0.88 7.01
CA GLU A 31 5.77 -2.31 6.88
C GLU A 31 6.15 -2.79 5.46
N VAL A 32 5.76 -2.03 4.43
CA VAL A 32 6.17 -2.27 3.03
C VAL A 32 7.71 -2.21 2.90
N GLU A 33 8.36 -1.23 3.54
CA GLU A 33 9.82 -1.14 3.60
C GLU A 33 10.48 -2.36 4.25
N LYS A 34 9.90 -2.90 5.33
CA LYS A 34 10.39 -4.15 5.96
C LYS A 34 10.25 -5.37 5.04
N MET A 35 9.36 -5.32 4.06
CA MET A 35 9.16 -6.38 3.07
C MET A 35 10.08 -6.23 1.83
N GLY A 36 10.97 -5.23 1.82
CA GLY A 36 11.93 -5.03 0.73
C GLY A 36 11.38 -4.19 -0.43
N ALA A 37 10.26 -3.49 -0.24
CA ALA A 37 9.70 -2.57 -1.23
C ALA A 37 9.55 -1.17 -0.62
N LYS A 38 9.58 -0.11 -1.43
CA LYS A 38 9.52 1.27 -0.94
C LYS A 38 8.38 2.02 -1.61
N VAL A 39 7.46 2.56 -0.82
CA VAL A 39 6.43 3.47 -1.32
C VAL A 39 7.08 4.83 -1.58
N LEU A 40 7.21 5.19 -2.86
CA LEU A 40 7.80 6.47 -3.28
C LEU A 40 6.77 7.59 -3.20
N GLN A 41 5.56 7.32 -3.68
CA GLN A 41 4.45 8.26 -3.73
C GLN A 41 3.14 7.49 -3.54
N GLN A 42 2.18 8.14 -2.90
CA GLN A 42 0.86 7.60 -2.63
C GLN A 42 -0.17 8.71 -2.74
N TRP A 43 -1.26 8.42 -3.43
CA TRP A 43 -2.38 9.34 -3.62
C TRP A 43 -3.68 8.66 -3.27
N ALA A 44 -4.51 9.34 -2.49
CA ALA A 44 -5.92 8.97 -2.36
C ALA A 44 -6.65 9.40 -3.63
N VAL A 45 -7.48 8.53 -4.18
CA VAL A 45 -8.25 8.80 -5.40
C VAL A 45 -9.74 8.59 -5.15
N LEU A 46 -10.56 9.33 -5.89
CA LEU A 46 -12.02 9.19 -5.84
C LEU A 46 -12.44 8.34 -7.04
N GLY A 47 -12.68 7.05 -6.82
CA GLY A 47 -12.96 6.10 -7.88
C GLY A 47 -13.12 4.66 -7.36
N PRO A 48 -12.89 3.64 -8.21
CA PRO A 48 -13.06 2.24 -7.81
C PRO A 48 -11.98 1.72 -6.85
N TYR A 49 -10.94 2.51 -6.59
CA TYR A 49 -9.86 2.21 -5.65
C TYR A 49 -9.71 3.39 -4.70
N ASP A 50 -9.14 3.14 -3.53
CA ASP A 50 -8.91 4.19 -2.54
C ASP A 50 -7.55 4.85 -2.72
N PHE A 51 -6.53 4.09 -3.11
CA PHE A 51 -5.18 4.61 -3.32
C PHE A 51 -4.50 4.12 -4.59
N VAL A 52 -3.70 5.01 -5.16
CA VAL A 52 -2.66 4.71 -6.16
C VAL A 52 -1.32 4.86 -5.48
N ASN A 53 -0.47 3.83 -5.57
CA ASN A 53 0.85 3.79 -4.96
C ASN A 53 1.91 3.59 -6.04
N LEU A 54 2.93 4.44 -6.06
CA LEU A 54 4.16 4.21 -6.81
C LEU A 54 5.15 3.53 -5.88
N VAL A 55 5.50 2.28 -6.19
CA VAL A 55 6.36 1.46 -5.34
C VAL A 55 7.60 1.01 -6.11
N GLU A 56 8.75 1.15 -5.48
CA GLU A 56 10.01 0.60 -5.95
C GLU A 56 10.26 -0.75 -5.27
N ALA A 57 10.55 -1.80 -6.03
CA ALA A 57 10.86 -3.13 -5.49
C ALA A 57 11.91 -3.83 -6.38
N PRO A 58 12.70 -4.78 -5.86
CA PRO A 58 13.77 -5.42 -6.64
C PRO A 58 13.24 -6.28 -7.80
N ASP A 59 12.09 -6.93 -7.63
CA ASP A 59 11.50 -7.86 -8.60
C ASP A 59 9.98 -8.03 -8.44
N ASN A 60 9.36 -8.76 -9.39
CA ASN A 60 7.92 -9.03 -9.42
C ASN A 60 7.45 -9.89 -8.23
N GLU A 61 8.30 -10.79 -7.71
CA GLU A 61 7.94 -11.67 -6.60
C GLU A 61 7.77 -10.88 -5.30
N THR A 62 8.69 -9.93 -5.08
CA THR A 62 8.68 -9.05 -3.91
C THR A 62 7.42 -8.19 -3.89
N ILE A 63 7.08 -7.53 -5.00
CA ILE A 63 5.87 -6.69 -5.05
C ILE A 63 4.58 -7.50 -4.98
N ALA A 64 4.54 -8.71 -5.55
CA ALA A 64 3.38 -9.59 -5.44
C ALA A 64 3.12 -9.99 -3.98
N ARG A 65 4.18 -10.32 -3.23
CA ARG A 65 4.09 -10.64 -1.80
C ARG A 65 3.58 -9.46 -0.98
N VAL A 66 4.07 -8.24 -1.27
CA VAL A 66 3.58 -7.00 -0.66
C VAL A 66 2.10 -6.81 -0.93
N SER A 67 1.66 -6.95 -2.19
CA SER A 67 0.25 -6.79 -2.56
C SER A 67 -0.67 -7.76 -1.80
N VAL A 68 -0.25 -9.01 -1.62
CA VAL A 68 -1.03 -10.01 -0.86
C VAL A 68 -1.06 -9.66 0.63
N ALA A 69 0.06 -9.26 1.22
CA ALA A 69 0.12 -8.92 2.63
C ALA A 69 -0.70 -7.68 2.99
N LEU A 70 -0.75 -6.70 2.08
CA LEU A 70 -1.59 -5.51 2.24
C LEU A 70 -3.08 -5.81 2.04
N GLY A 71 -3.43 -6.67 1.08
CA GLY A 71 -4.82 -7.04 0.81
C GLY A 71 -5.45 -8.03 1.80
N ALA A 72 -4.65 -8.70 2.63
CA ALA A 72 -5.13 -9.63 3.66
C ALA A 72 -5.59 -8.92 4.96
N ARG A 73 -5.79 -7.60 4.92
CA ARG A 73 -6.06 -6.74 6.07
C ARG A 73 -7.26 -5.84 5.80
#